data_AF-A0AAU9JZJ8-F1
#
_entry.id   AF-A0AAU9JZJ8-F1
#
_cell.length_a   1.000
_cell.length_b   1.000
_cell.length_c   1.000
_cell.angle_alpha   90.00
_cell.angle_beta   90.00
_cell.angle_gamma   90.00
#
_symmetry.space_group_name_H-M   'P 1'
#
loop_
_entity.id
_entity.type
_entity.pdbx_description
1 polymer ?
#
loop_
_entity_poly.entity_id
_entity_poly.type
_entity_poly.pdbx_seq_one_letter_code
_entity_poly.pdbx_strand_id
1 'polypeptide(L)'
;MRSIFESTDEIKQLNYEFWMPYESSNDIEVFTDQLYEVSKNKIKIGAYTLTKTKLIKHKPIKKSVPIEWKLVIPFIDEINNSKRFGFRLGHTSHYRDFFVSTQEKLDLWLSFFSNICIMTDVENDFNFIKRIGKGKSAHVFLTDCIENSQKYAIKSINK
;
A
#
# COMPACT_ATOMS: atom_id res chain seq x y z
N MET A 1 15.46 0.26 -4.59
CA MET A 1 15.91 -0.21 -3.27
C MET A 1 14.87 -1.21 -2.77
N ARG A 2 15.26 -2.30 -2.09
CA ARG A 2 14.32 -3.33 -1.63
C ARG A 2 13.72 -2.85 -0.29
N SER A 3 12.39 -2.79 -0.16
CA SER A 3 11.79 -2.24 1.07
C SER A 3 12.05 -3.15 2.27
N ILE A 4 12.24 -2.56 3.45
CA ILE A 4 12.46 -3.34 4.70
C ILE A 4 11.20 -4.11 5.13
N PHE A 5 10.04 -3.77 4.59
CA PHE A 5 8.76 -4.37 4.93
C PHE A 5 8.36 -5.54 4.02
N GLU A 6 9.13 -5.79 2.96
CA GLU A 6 8.83 -6.83 1.97
C GLU A 6 8.69 -8.22 2.59
N SER A 7 9.61 -8.57 3.50
CA SER A 7 9.56 -9.86 4.20
C SER A 7 8.28 -10.04 5.03
N THR A 8 7.69 -8.95 5.52
CA THR A 8 6.45 -9.00 6.31
C THR A 8 5.24 -9.26 5.43
N ASP A 9 5.20 -8.67 4.23
CA ASP A 9 4.12 -8.90 3.26
C ASP A 9 4.23 -10.30 2.63
N GLU A 10 5.44 -10.76 2.30
CA GLU A 10 5.70 -12.08 1.71
C GLU A 10 5.23 -13.24 2.62
N ILE A 11 5.53 -13.18 3.93
CA ILE A 11 5.16 -14.25 4.90
C ILE A 11 3.65 -14.50 4.95
N LYS A 12 2.84 -13.44 4.83
CA LYS A 12 1.37 -13.56 4.88
C LYS A 12 0.74 -14.03 3.58
N GLN A 13 1.48 -14.00 2.47
CA GLN A 13 0.93 -14.21 1.12
C GLN A 13 1.33 -15.54 0.47
N LEU A 14 2.14 -16.37 1.13
CA LEU A 14 2.79 -17.57 0.58
C LEU A 14 1.86 -18.63 -0.08
N ASN A 15 0.53 -18.53 -0.02
CA ASN A 15 -0.39 -19.54 -0.60
C ASN A 15 -1.70 -18.99 -1.19
N TYR A 16 -1.86 -17.68 -1.42
CA TYR A 16 -3.18 -17.11 -1.74
C TYR A 16 -3.22 -16.26 -3.02
N GLU A 17 -4.31 -16.41 -3.79
CA GLU A 17 -4.66 -15.43 -4.82
C GLU A 17 -4.86 -14.04 -4.20
N PHE A 18 -4.52 -12.98 -4.93
CA PHE A 18 -4.73 -11.60 -4.45
C PHE A 18 -6.19 -11.34 -4.04
N TRP A 19 -7.15 -11.81 -4.83
CA TRP A 19 -8.57 -11.66 -4.54
C TRP A 19 -9.15 -12.94 -3.96
N MET A 20 -9.66 -12.88 -2.74
CA MET A 20 -10.35 -13.98 -2.07
C MET A 20 -11.87 -13.83 -2.19
N PRO A 21 -12.64 -14.92 -2.11
CA PRO A 21 -14.09 -14.84 -1.93
C PRO A 21 -14.43 -13.93 -0.75
N TYR A 22 -15.45 -13.07 -0.91
CA TYR A 22 -15.88 -12.21 0.18
C TYR A 22 -16.62 -13.01 1.24
N GLU A 23 -16.14 -12.91 2.48
CA GLU A 23 -16.84 -13.39 3.67
C GLU A 23 -17.37 -12.18 4.44
N SER A 24 -18.65 -12.23 4.82
CA SER A 24 -19.28 -11.17 5.60
C SER A 24 -18.55 -10.97 6.94
N SER A 25 -18.13 -9.74 7.20
CA SER A 25 -17.59 -9.33 8.49
C SER A 25 -18.31 -8.08 8.98
N ASN A 26 -18.29 -7.85 10.30
CA ASN A 26 -18.75 -6.61 10.93
C ASN A 26 -17.71 -5.48 10.77
N ASP A 27 -16.95 -5.49 9.68
CA ASP A 27 -15.92 -4.48 9.44
C ASP A 27 -16.56 -3.13 9.14
N ILE A 28 -15.99 -2.09 9.73
CA ILE A 28 -16.43 -0.71 9.53
C ILE A 28 -15.92 -0.23 8.17
N GLU A 29 -16.84 0.19 7.30
CA GLU A 29 -16.51 0.86 6.05
C GLU A 29 -15.88 2.22 6.35
N VAL A 30 -14.71 2.45 5.74
CA VAL A 30 -13.93 3.68 5.90
C VAL A 30 -14.14 4.59 4.70
N PHE A 31 -14.07 4.02 3.50
CA PHE A 31 -14.13 4.79 2.26
C PHE A 31 -14.64 3.94 1.10
N THR A 32 -15.39 4.53 0.17
CA THR A 32 -15.87 3.86 -1.04
C THR A 32 -15.69 4.78 -2.24
N ASP A 33 -15.05 4.27 -3.30
CA ASP A 33 -14.89 4.98 -4.57
C ASP A 33 -14.72 3.99 -5.74
N GLN A 34 -14.68 4.51 -6.96
CA GLN A 34 -14.36 3.76 -8.15
C GLN A 34 -12.85 3.68 -8.38
N LEU A 35 -12.36 2.47 -8.66
CA LEU A 35 -10.98 2.22 -9.09
C LEU A 35 -10.96 1.55 -10.46
N TYR A 36 -9.88 1.83 -11.18
CA TYR A 36 -9.55 1.20 -12.45
C TYR A 36 -8.47 0.14 -12.18
N GLU A 37 -8.84 -1.14 -12.15
CA GLU A 37 -7.90 -2.24 -11.92
C GLU A 37 -7.35 -2.74 -13.26
N VAL A 38 -6.02 -2.85 -13.39
CA VAL A 38 -5.39 -3.45 -14.56
C VAL A 38 -5.18 -4.94 -14.33
N SER A 39 -5.78 -5.76 -15.20
CA SER A 39 -5.63 -7.22 -15.17
C SER A 39 -5.51 -7.76 -16.59
N LYS A 40 -4.42 -8.49 -16.89
CA LYS A 40 -4.17 -9.11 -18.21
C LYS A 40 -4.37 -8.13 -19.37
N ASN A 41 -3.79 -6.91 -19.27
CA ASN A 41 -3.90 -5.81 -20.23
C ASN A 41 -5.32 -5.27 -20.48
N LYS A 42 -6.29 -5.58 -19.61
CA LYS A 42 -7.63 -4.98 -19.62
C LYS A 42 -7.82 -4.11 -18.39
N ILE A 43 -8.33 -2.91 -18.60
CA ILE A 43 -8.74 -2.01 -17.53
C ILE A 43 -10.18 -2.39 -17.14
N LYS A 44 -10.40 -2.67 -15.86
CA LYS A 44 -11.73 -2.93 -15.30
C LYS A 44 -12.08 -1.84 -14.31
N ILE A 45 -13.22 -1.19 -14.53
CA ILE A 45 -13.76 -0.21 -13.61
C ILE A 45 -14.69 -0.93 -12.65
N GLY A 46 -14.55 -0.66 -11.35
CA GLY A 46 -15.40 -1.23 -10.33
C GLY A 46 -15.56 -0.29 -9.14
N ALA A 47 -16.63 -0.51 -8.37
CA ALA A 47 -16.77 0.09 -7.05
C ALA A 47 -15.98 -0.75 -6.04
N TYR A 48 -15.18 -0.05 -5.23
CA TYR A 48 -14.37 -0.64 -4.19
C TYR A 48 -14.66 0.04 -2.86
N THR A 49 -14.72 -0.76 -1.80
CA THR A 49 -14.88 -0.27 -0.43
C THR A 49 -13.68 -0.67 0.39
N LEU A 50 -13.04 0.33 0.98
CA LEU A 50 -12.01 0.18 1.97
C LEU A 50 -12.66 0.05 3.34
N THR A 51 -12.31 -0.99 4.08
CA THR A 51 -12.60 -1.13 5.51
C THR A 51 -11.30 -0.99 6.30
N LYS A 52 -11.38 -1.07 7.63
CA LYS A 52 -10.17 -1.09 8.48
C LYS A 52 -9.23 -2.27 8.23
N THR A 53 -9.70 -3.34 7.60
CA THR A 53 -8.98 -4.61 7.51
C THR A 53 -8.93 -5.18 6.09
N LYS A 54 -9.83 -4.75 5.20
CA LYS A 54 -9.98 -5.29 3.85
C LYS A 54 -10.21 -4.21 2.81
N LEU A 55 -9.82 -4.50 1.57
CA LEU A 55 -10.34 -3.83 0.38
C LEU A 55 -11.32 -4.79 -0.31
N ILE A 56 -12.54 -4.32 -0.54
CA ILE A 56 -13.65 -5.09 -1.08
C ILE A 56 -13.94 -4.62 -2.49
N LYS A 57 -14.04 -5.55 -3.43
CA LYS A 57 -14.53 -5.33 -4.79
C LYS A 57 -15.97 -5.82 -4.89
N HIS A 58 -16.90 -4.98 -5.32
CA HIS A 58 -18.34 -5.33 -5.29
C HIS A 58 -18.86 -6.10 -6.50
N LYS A 59 -18.32 -5.86 -7.70
CA LYS A 59 -18.81 -6.48 -8.95
C LYS A 59 -17.67 -7.04 -9.80
N PRO A 60 -17.91 -8.08 -10.63
CA PRO A 60 -19.18 -8.81 -10.81
C PRO A 60 -19.49 -9.83 -9.68
N ILE A 61 -18.46 -10.32 -8.99
CA ILE A 61 -18.60 -11.16 -7.80
C ILE A 61 -17.90 -10.41 -6.66
N LYS A 62 -18.54 -10.35 -5.49
CA LYS A 62 -17.96 -9.70 -4.33
C LYS A 62 -16.72 -10.47 -3.89
N LYS A 63 -15.58 -9.79 -3.90
CA LYS A 63 -14.28 -10.34 -3.48
C LYS A 63 -13.63 -9.38 -2.50
N SER A 64 -12.74 -9.88 -1.66
CA SER A 64 -11.95 -9.03 -0.78
C SER A 64 -10.50 -9.46 -0.72
N VAL A 65 -9.67 -8.52 -0.30
CA VAL A 65 -8.27 -8.76 0.00
C VAL A 65 -7.98 -8.14 1.38
N PRO A 66 -7.33 -8.86 2.31
CA PRO A 66 -6.87 -8.25 3.55
C PRO A 66 -5.80 -7.20 3.21
N ILE A 67 -5.87 -6.03 3.83
CA ILE A 67 -4.96 -4.91 3.57
C ILE A 67 -4.00 -4.62 4.71
N GLU A 68 -4.27 -5.16 5.90
CA GLU A 68 -3.35 -5.01 7.01
C GLU A 68 -1.98 -5.56 6.60
N TRP A 69 -0.95 -4.73 6.77
CA TRP A 69 0.44 -5.08 6.45
C TRP A 69 0.74 -5.25 4.95
N LYS A 70 -0.21 -4.94 4.05
CA LYS A 70 0.12 -4.85 2.63
C LYS A 70 0.89 -3.58 2.34
N LEU A 71 1.85 -3.70 1.42
CA LEU A 71 2.57 -2.55 0.90
C LEU A 71 1.66 -1.76 -0.05
N VAL A 72 1.65 -0.44 0.13
CA VAL A 72 1.03 0.51 -0.80
C VAL A 72 2.12 1.38 -1.40
N ILE A 73 2.25 1.32 -2.73
CA ILE A 73 3.25 2.05 -3.49
C ILE A 73 2.52 2.97 -4.46
N PRO A 74 2.45 4.29 -4.20
CA PRO A 74 1.89 5.24 -5.16
C PRO A 74 2.79 5.34 -6.40
N PHE A 75 2.19 5.59 -7.56
CA PHE A 75 2.92 5.82 -8.79
C PHE A 75 2.14 6.74 -9.74
N ILE A 76 2.88 7.40 -10.63
CA ILE A 76 2.34 8.19 -11.73
C ILE A 76 2.89 7.59 -13.02
N ASP A 77 2.00 7.27 -13.93
CA ASP A 77 2.34 6.69 -15.24
C ASP A 77 2.07 7.73 -16.33
N GLU A 78 3.03 7.97 -17.21
CA GLU A 78 2.94 8.94 -18.30
C GLU A 78 2.82 8.20 -19.63
N ILE A 79 1.64 8.22 -20.23
CA ILE A 79 1.36 7.58 -21.53
C ILE A 79 0.86 8.65 -22.50
N ASN A 80 1.58 8.85 -23.61
CA ASN A 80 1.18 9.76 -24.69
C ASN A 80 0.83 11.18 -24.19
N ASN A 81 1.70 11.80 -23.37
CA ASN A 81 1.47 13.10 -22.72
C ASN A 81 0.27 13.16 -21.74
N SER A 82 -0.35 12.03 -21.41
CA SER A 82 -1.38 11.95 -20.37
C SER A 82 -0.82 11.31 -19.11
N LYS A 83 -0.99 11.99 -17.98
CA LYS A 83 -0.67 11.46 -16.65
C LYS A 83 -1.80 10.57 -16.16
N ARG A 84 -1.44 9.40 -15.63
CA ARG A 84 -2.33 8.49 -14.92
C ARG A 84 -1.83 8.33 -13.49
N PHE A 85 -2.76 8.44 -12.56
CA PHE A 85 -2.46 8.38 -11.14
C PHE A 85 -2.90 7.02 -10.61
N GLY A 86 -2.05 6.37 -9.81
CA GLY A 86 -2.35 5.04 -9.31
C GLY A 86 -1.55 4.65 -8.09
N PHE A 87 -1.89 3.48 -7.56
CA PHE A 87 -1.16 2.83 -6.50
C PHE A 87 -1.13 1.33 -6.73
N ARG A 88 -0.03 0.72 -6.31
CA ARG A 88 0.15 -0.72 -6.24
C ARG A 88 -0.14 -1.17 -4.83
N LEU A 89 -0.99 -2.18 -4.69
CA LEU A 89 -1.28 -2.83 -3.40
C LEU A 89 -0.71 -4.25 -3.41
N GLY A 90 0.13 -4.57 -2.42
CA GLY A 90 0.86 -5.83 -2.30
C GLY A 90 2.29 -5.77 -2.86
N HIS A 91 2.97 -6.91 -2.83
CA HIS A 91 4.40 -7.00 -3.12
C HIS A 91 4.78 -8.17 -4.05
N THR A 92 5.99 -8.13 -4.61
CA THR A 92 6.57 -9.08 -5.59
C THR A 92 5.63 -9.52 -6.72
N SER A 93 5.17 -10.77 -6.74
CA SER A 93 4.32 -11.36 -7.78
C SER A 93 2.83 -11.31 -7.44
N HIS A 94 2.48 -10.87 -6.24
CA HIS A 94 1.12 -10.92 -5.69
C HIS A 94 0.57 -9.51 -5.42
N TYR A 95 0.65 -8.65 -6.43
CA TYR A 95 0.13 -7.29 -6.38
C TYR A 95 -1.00 -7.05 -7.37
N ARG A 96 -1.70 -5.92 -7.16
CA ARG A 96 -2.58 -5.31 -8.16
C ARG A 96 -2.31 -3.82 -8.23
N ASP A 97 -2.32 -3.33 -9.46
CA ASP A 97 -2.22 -1.91 -9.78
C ASP A 97 -3.63 -1.36 -9.98
N PHE A 98 -3.90 -0.29 -9.25
CA PHE A 98 -5.14 0.45 -9.30
C PHE A 98 -4.86 1.86 -9.77
N PHE A 99 -5.70 2.35 -10.67
CA PHE A 99 -5.66 3.73 -11.14
C PHE A 99 -6.89 4.48 -10.66
N VAL A 100 -6.74 5.79 -10.56
CA VAL A 100 -7.78 6.76 -10.22
C VAL A 100 -7.81 7.84 -11.29
N SER A 101 -8.92 8.60 -11.35
CA SER A 101 -9.11 9.60 -12.39
C SER A 101 -8.31 10.88 -12.19
N THR A 102 -7.92 11.22 -10.96
CA THR A 102 -7.21 12.46 -10.63
C THR A 102 -6.19 12.27 -9.50
N GLN A 103 -5.24 13.21 -9.37
CA GLN A 103 -4.26 13.23 -8.28
C GLN A 103 -4.94 13.35 -6.91
N GLU A 104 -5.98 14.18 -6.78
CA GLU A 104 -6.67 14.40 -5.51
C GLU A 104 -7.35 13.13 -5.00
N LYS A 105 -7.85 12.29 -5.93
CA LYS A 105 -8.36 10.97 -5.58
C LYS A 105 -7.26 10.03 -5.13
N LEU A 106 -6.08 10.09 -5.74
CA LEU A 106 -4.93 9.29 -5.32
C LEU A 106 -4.56 9.68 -3.88
N ASP A 107 -4.38 10.97 -3.63
CA ASP A 107 -4.04 11.50 -2.30
C ASP A 107 -5.07 11.09 -1.25
N LEU A 108 -6.36 11.14 -1.61
CA LEU A 108 -7.44 10.69 -0.73
C LEU A 108 -7.33 9.19 -0.40
N TRP A 109 -7.10 8.33 -1.39
CA TRP A 109 -6.87 6.90 -1.15
C TRP A 109 -5.65 6.65 -0.26
N LEU A 110 -4.53 7.33 -0.53
CA LEU A 110 -3.30 7.21 0.26
C LEU A 110 -3.51 7.68 1.70
N SER A 111 -4.34 8.72 1.92
CA SER A 111 -4.66 9.21 3.27
C SER A 111 -5.43 8.19 4.11
N PHE A 112 -6.25 7.34 3.49
CA PHE A 112 -6.90 6.24 4.18
C PHE A 112 -5.97 5.05 4.36
N PHE A 113 -5.15 4.74 3.36
CA PHE A 113 -4.18 3.65 3.46
C PHE A 113 -3.08 3.91 4.49
N SER A 114 -2.65 5.16 4.70
CA SER A 114 -1.60 5.49 5.68
C SER A 114 -1.97 5.09 7.12
N ASN A 115 -3.27 4.96 7.42
CA ASN A 115 -3.77 4.54 8.72
C ASN A 115 -3.87 3.00 8.88
N ILE A 116 -3.69 2.22 7.81
CA ILE A 116 -4.05 0.80 7.76
C ILE A 116 -2.94 -0.09 7.15
N CYS A 117 -2.33 0.39 6.08
CA CYS A 117 -1.33 -0.32 5.28
C CYS A 117 0.09 0.10 5.66
N ILE A 118 1.07 -0.65 5.14
CA ILE A 118 2.45 -0.21 5.18
C ILE A 118 2.68 0.65 3.95
N MET A 119 2.94 1.92 4.18
CA MET A 119 3.33 2.82 3.12
C MET A 119 4.84 2.65 2.88
N THR A 120 5.25 2.48 1.61
CA THR A 120 6.69 2.39 1.26
C THR A 120 7.36 3.76 1.20
N ASP A 121 6.62 4.81 1.55
CA ASP A 121 7.06 6.19 1.57
C ASP A 121 8.11 6.45 2.65
N VAL A 122 8.20 5.69 3.75
CA VAL A 122 9.28 5.88 4.74
C VAL A 122 10.68 5.91 4.10
N GLU A 123 10.93 5.11 3.06
CA GLU A 123 12.22 5.09 2.35
C GLU A 123 12.34 6.23 1.31
N ASN A 124 11.21 6.80 0.89
CA ASN A 124 11.12 7.96 0.00
C ASN A 124 11.10 9.29 0.76
N ASP A 125 10.70 9.27 2.04
CA ASP A 125 10.53 10.43 2.90
C ASP A 125 11.75 10.61 3.80
N PHE A 126 12.53 9.55 4.00
CA PHE A 126 13.69 9.55 4.87
C PHE A 126 14.91 8.91 4.24
N ASN A 127 16.02 9.64 4.26
CA ASN A 127 17.33 9.11 3.94
C ASN A 127 17.94 8.42 5.17
N PHE A 128 18.14 7.11 5.11
CA PHE A 128 18.72 6.33 6.21
C PHE A 128 20.23 6.54 6.28
N ILE A 129 20.69 7.31 7.28
CA ILE A 129 22.11 7.66 7.42
C ILE A 129 22.90 6.52 8.07
N LYS A 130 22.54 6.14 9.30
CA LYS A 130 23.25 5.10 10.06
C LYS A 130 22.40 4.52 11.18
N ARG A 131 22.69 3.29 11.57
CA ARG A 131 22.14 2.71 12.80
C ARG A 131 22.78 3.38 14.02
N ILE A 132 21.95 3.95 14.90
CA ILE A 132 22.37 4.61 16.15
C ILE A 132 22.04 3.80 17.41
N GLY A 133 21.24 2.75 17.28
CA GLY A 133 20.91 1.87 18.39
C GLY A 133 20.60 0.44 17.95
N LYS A 134 20.88 -0.52 18.83
CA LYS A 134 20.46 -1.92 18.69
C LYS A 134 20.05 -2.42 20.07
N GLY A 135 18.79 -2.80 20.21
CA GLY A 135 18.27 -3.55 21.34
C GLY A 135 18.09 -5.03 20.98
N LYS A 136 17.70 -5.84 21.97
CA LYS A 136 17.39 -7.27 21.78
C LYS A 136 16.31 -7.50 20.73
N SER A 137 15.32 -6.61 20.67
CA SER A 137 14.15 -6.70 19.79
C SER A 137 14.04 -5.52 18.81
N ALA A 138 15.08 -4.69 18.64
CA ALA A 138 14.95 -3.51 17.79
C ALA A 138 16.28 -2.98 17.25
N HIS A 139 16.20 -2.28 16.12
CA HIS A 139 17.25 -1.42 15.59
C HIS A 139 16.74 0.02 15.54
N VAL A 140 17.59 0.99 15.90
CA VAL A 140 17.27 2.42 15.80
C VAL A 140 18.20 3.04 14.77
N PHE A 141 17.63 3.73 13.80
CA PHE A 141 18.33 4.39 12.71
C PHE A 141 18.22 5.90 12.84
N LEU A 142 19.32 6.61 12.63
CA LEU A 142 19.32 8.04 12.37
C LEU A 142 18.97 8.24 10.90
N THR A 143 17.97 9.06 10.66
CA THR A 143 17.46 9.37 9.34
C THR A 143 17.36 10.86 9.14
N ASP A 144 17.41 11.30 7.89
CA ASP A 144 17.16 12.69 7.49
C ASP A 144 15.86 12.75 6.70
N CYS A 145 14.91 13.59 7.09
CA CYS A 145 13.66 13.76 6.35
C CYS A 145 13.94 14.56 5.09
N ILE A 146 13.53 14.05 3.94
CA ILE A 146 13.80 14.67 2.64
C ILE A 146 13.03 15.99 2.49
N GLU A 147 11.81 16.09 3.03
CA GLU A 147 10.97 17.28 2.91
C GLU A 147 11.54 18.49 3.64
N ASN A 148 12.04 18.30 4.86
CA ASN A 148 12.42 19.40 5.75
C ASN A 148 13.90 19.38 6.19
N SER A 149 14.68 18.40 5.74
CA SER A 149 16.08 18.19 6.11
C SER A 149 16.32 18.10 7.63
N GLN A 150 15.30 17.72 8.40
CA GLN A 150 15.42 17.48 9.84
C GLN A 150 15.77 16.03 10.13
N LYS A 151 16.55 15.85 11.19
CA LYS A 151 17.00 14.53 11.64
C LYS A 151 15.99 13.89 12.57
N TYR A 152 15.67 12.63 12.29
CA TYR A 152 14.78 11.81 13.09
C TYR A 152 15.45 10.49 13.49
N ALA A 153 14.87 9.81 14.49
CA ALA A 153 15.25 8.47 14.88
C ALA A 153 14.11 7.51 14.53
N ILE A 154 14.36 6.56 13.62
CA ILE A 154 13.40 5.52 13.25
C ILE A 154 13.76 4.23 13.99
N LYS A 155 12.82 3.70 14.77
CA LYS A 155 12.98 2.45 15.51
C LYS A 155 12.26 1.31 14.78
N SER A 156 13.03 0.41 14.18
CA SER A 156 12.56 -0.86 13.62
C SER A 156 12.51 -1.92 14.72
N ILE A 157 11.36 -2.57 14.92
CA ILE A 157 11.18 -3.61 15.94
C ILE A 157 11.20 -4.97 15.25
N ASN A 158 12.12 -5.84 15.67
CA ASN A 158 12.20 -7.22 15.22
C ASN A 158 11.07 -8.00 15.90
N LYS A 159 10.25 -8.71 15.12
CA LYS A 159 9.24 -9.64 15.63
C LYS A 159 9.87 -10.98 15.95
#